data_AF-A0A3E0NA48-F1
#
_entry.id   AF-A0A3E0NA48-F1
#
_cell.length_a   1.000
_cell.length_b   1.000
_cell.length_c   1.000
_cell.angle_alpha   90.00
_cell.angle_beta   90.00
_cell.angle_gamma   90.00
#
_symmetry.space_group_name_H-M   'P 1'
#
loop_
_entity.id
_entity.type
_entity.pdbx_description
1 polymer ?
#
loop_
_entity_poly.entity_id
_entity_poly.type
_entity_poly.pdbx_seq_one_letter_code
_entity_poly.pdbx_strand_id
1 'polypeptide(L)'
;MLRPAVFPAGEPIQDFEAPVWDPLFSVASGTWVDVPVPPLAAGASDVQLLAVRFVDPGHPESDLGPRYRLWLRNNSPEAIVTPFDVLALASNDQQFAAELPQASARLDGIEASEIVSVDLRLPVGALSLARDERGRPAPFSRLHVVVDSRGEISTDAIPTNNGAIVSRLDVLPVDPALFSADQSSGSVGSLLTLSGEGLGPEPGQVVVSVGDLQLNAQIEGWYDLGIRVQLPVLQLAEAQDVQLLVIRGDGVASNPLPFKLLPAEADGLPPALDDQARVEF
;
A
#
# COMPACT_ATOMS: atom_id res chain seq x y z
N MET A 1 0.16 14.02 -7.17
CA MET A 1 -1.15 13.57 -6.65
C MET A 1 -2.00 13.12 -7.84
N LEU A 2 -2.05 11.82 -8.12
CA LEU A 2 -3.01 11.26 -9.07
C LEU A 2 -4.35 11.11 -8.33
N ARG A 3 -5.38 11.80 -8.82
CA ARG A 3 -6.75 11.62 -8.32
C ARG A 3 -7.26 10.24 -8.80
N PRO A 4 -8.05 9.51 -7.99
CA PRO A 4 -8.73 8.31 -8.49
C PRO A 4 -9.67 8.71 -9.63
N ALA A 5 -9.48 8.13 -10.81
CA ALA A 5 -10.42 8.29 -11.90
C ALA A 5 -11.55 7.27 -11.70
N VAL A 6 -12.74 7.77 -11.36
CA VAL A 6 -13.98 6.95 -11.38
C VAL A 6 -14.48 6.97 -12.81
N PHE A 7 -14.29 5.85 -13.53
CA PHE A 7 -14.84 5.69 -14.87
C PHE A 7 -16.26 5.10 -14.82
N PRO A 8 -17.18 5.53 -15.70
CA PRO A 8 -18.51 4.93 -15.81
C PRO A 8 -18.40 3.45 -16.21
N ALA A 9 -19.37 2.64 -15.75
CA ALA A 9 -19.46 1.22 -16.06
C ALA A 9 -19.39 1.00 -17.58
N GLY A 10 -18.29 0.41 -18.04
CA GLY A 10 -18.14 0.02 -19.45
C GLY A 10 -19.00 -1.20 -19.77
N GLU A 11 -19.09 -1.53 -21.06
CA GLU A 11 -19.94 -2.61 -21.57
C GLU A 11 -19.72 -3.95 -20.83
N PRO A 12 -20.78 -4.78 -20.70
CA PRO A 12 -20.73 -6.03 -19.94
C PRO A 12 -19.64 -6.95 -20.48
N ILE A 13 -18.78 -7.41 -19.56
CA ILE A 13 -17.69 -8.34 -19.80
C ILE A 13 -18.28 -9.65 -20.35
N GLN A 14 -17.84 -10.06 -21.55
CA GLN A 14 -18.21 -11.36 -22.12
C GLN A 14 -17.44 -12.46 -21.38
N ASP A 15 -18.16 -13.53 -21.01
CA ASP A 15 -17.72 -14.81 -20.43
C ASP A 15 -16.18 -14.98 -20.30
N PHE A 16 -15.61 -14.53 -19.18
CA PHE A 16 -14.20 -14.77 -18.86
C PHE A 16 -14.05 -16.20 -18.33
N GLU A 17 -13.48 -17.12 -19.13
CA GLU A 17 -12.93 -18.37 -18.62
C GLU A 17 -11.71 -18.04 -17.76
N ALA A 18 -11.93 -17.87 -16.45
CA ALA A 18 -10.86 -17.59 -15.52
C ALA A 18 -9.79 -18.69 -15.61
N PRO A 19 -8.53 -18.36 -15.92
CA PRO A 19 -7.48 -19.37 -15.97
C PRO A 19 -7.32 -19.99 -14.58
N VAL A 20 -7.19 -21.32 -14.57
CA VAL A 20 -6.84 -22.09 -13.38
C VAL A 20 -5.50 -21.55 -12.86
N TRP A 21 -5.54 -20.88 -11.72
CA TRP A 21 -4.35 -20.36 -11.06
C TRP A 21 -3.40 -21.50 -10.70
N ASP A 22 -2.17 -21.42 -11.22
CA ASP A 22 -1.02 -22.14 -10.68
C ASP A 22 -0.33 -21.18 -9.70
N PRO A 23 -0.22 -21.52 -8.40
CA PRO A 23 0.32 -20.60 -7.41
C PRO A 23 1.73 -20.18 -7.78
N LEU A 24 1.90 -18.89 -8.09
CA LEU A 24 3.21 -18.27 -8.02
C LEU A 24 3.80 -18.54 -6.62
N PHE A 25 5.06 -18.93 -6.64
CA PHE A 25 5.87 -19.35 -5.50
C PHE A 25 5.59 -18.53 -4.24
N SER A 26 5.30 -19.23 -3.14
CA SER A 26 5.09 -18.63 -1.83
C SER A 26 6.33 -17.88 -1.38
N VAL A 27 6.25 -16.56 -1.22
CA VAL A 27 7.24 -15.77 -0.49
C VAL A 27 6.55 -15.05 0.66
N ALA A 28 7.22 -15.04 1.81
CA ALA A 28 6.66 -14.56 3.09
C ALA A 28 6.49 -13.04 3.15
N SER A 29 7.20 -12.27 2.32
CA SER A 29 7.07 -10.82 2.13
C SER A 29 8.01 -10.35 1.01
N GLY A 30 7.71 -9.21 0.39
CA GLY A 30 8.62 -8.50 -0.53
C GLY A 30 8.79 -9.09 -1.93
N THR A 31 8.21 -8.40 -2.91
CA THR A 31 8.62 -8.37 -4.33
C THR A 31 8.51 -9.66 -5.17
N TRP A 32 7.92 -9.53 -6.37
CA TRP A 32 7.82 -10.50 -7.50
C TRP A 32 9.19 -10.84 -8.13
N VAL A 33 10.25 -10.83 -7.33
CA VAL A 33 11.61 -11.14 -7.78
C VAL A 33 11.61 -12.61 -8.18
N ASP A 34 12.02 -12.87 -9.42
CA ASP A 34 12.19 -14.21 -10.02
C ASP A 34 10.96 -14.86 -10.70
N VAL A 35 9.94 -14.10 -11.13
CA VAL A 35 8.98 -14.65 -12.13
C VAL A 35 9.68 -14.74 -13.48
N PRO A 36 9.90 -15.95 -14.05
CA PRO A 36 10.58 -16.08 -15.34
C PRO A 36 9.78 -15.41 -16.45
N VAL A 37 10.48 -14.85 -17.44
CA VAL A 37 9.83 -14.36 -18.67
C VAL A 37 9.49 -15.58 -19.53
N PRO A 38 8.22 -15.82 -19.88
CA PRO A 38 7.86 -16.91 -20.75
C PRO A 38 8.43 -16.69 -22.17
N PRO A 39 8.79 -17.76 -22.90
CA PRO A 39 9.28 -17.64 -24.26
C PRO A 39 8.14 -17.19 -25.20
N LEU A 40 8.40 -16.17 -26.01
CA LEU A 40 7.45 -15.62 -26.97
C LEU A 40 7.90 -15.83 -28.41
N ALA A 41 6.94 -16.09 -29.30
CA ALA A 41 7.18 -16.08 -30.73
C ALA A 41 7.48 -14.66 -31.23
N ALA A 42 8.19 -14.53 -32.36
CA ALA A 42 8.45 -13.23 -32.95
C ALA A 42 7.13 -12.52 -33.33
N GLY A 43 6.98 -11.26 -32.91
CA GLY A 43 5.78 -10.45 -33.14
C GLY A 43 4.59 -10.77 -32.22
N ALA A 44 4.74 -11.69 -31.27
CA ALA A 44 3.76 -11.90 -30.20
C ALA A 44 3.91 -10.82 -29.11
N SER A 45 2.78 -10.45 -28.53
CA SER A 45 2.72 -9.68 -27.29
C SER A 45 2.35 -10.59 -26.11
N ASP A 46 2.58 -10.17 -24.87
CA ASP A 46 2.15 -10.89 -23.67
C ASP A 46 2.21 -9.93 -22.48
N VAL A 47 1.07 -9.79 -21.78
CA VAL A 47 0.95 -8.97 -20.58
C VAL A 47 0.62 -9.86 -19.39
N GLN A 48 1.54 -9.94 -18.44
CA GLN A 48 1.41 -10.86 -17.32
C GLN A 48 1.06 -10.15 -16.02
N LEU A 49 0.09 -10.69 -15.30
CA LEU A 49 -0.15 -10.35 -13.90
C LEU A 49 0.96 -10.98 -13.04
N LEU A 50 1.76 -10.15 -12.38
CA LEU A 50 2.84 -10.61 -11.51
C LEU A 50 2.42 -10.75 -10.05
N ALA A 51 1.64 -9.79 -9.55
CA ALA A 51 1.26 -9.77 -8.15
C ALA A 51 0.01 -8.91 -7.91
N VAL A 52 -0.69 -9.25 -6.83
CA VAL A 52 -1.74 -8.44 -6.22
C VAL A 52 -1.40 -8.26 -4.76
N ARG A 53 -1.48 -7.03 -4.26
CA ARG A 53 -1.25 -6.69 -2.85
C ARG A 53 -2.35 -5.81 -2.29
N PHE A 54 -2.63 -5.99 -1.02
CA PHE A 54 -3.55 -5.16 -0.27
C PHE A 54 -2.86 -3.87 0.17
N VAL A 55 -3.47 -2.72 -0.12
CA VAL A 55 -2.87 -1.41 0.18
C VAL A 55 -3.48 -0.82 1.45
N ASP A 56 -4.81 -0.75 1.50
CA ASP A 56 -5.57 -0.25 2.65
C ASP A 56 -7.01 -0.80 2.66
N PRO A 57 -7.67 -0.90 3.83
CA PRO A 57 -9.03 -1.42 3.93
C PRO A 57 -10.12 -0.45 3.44
N GLY A 58 -9.76 0.78 3.11
CA GLY A 58 -10.71 1.87 2.90
C GLY A 58 -11.18 2.50 4.21
N HIS A 59 -12.23 3.32 4.10
CA HIS A 59 -12.85 4.05 5.20
C HIS A 59 -14.36 4.10 4.95
N PRO A 60 -15.15 3.18 5.55
CA PRO A 60 -16.58 3.07 5.26
C PRO A 60 -17.37 4.36 5.51
N GLU A 61 -17.05 5.10 6.57
CA GLU A 61 -17.70 6.39 6.87
C GLU A 61 -17.43 7.48 5.83
N SER A 62 -16.39 7.30 5.01
CA SER A 62 -16.03 8.18 3.89
C SER A 62 -16.38 7.57 2.53
N ASP A 63 -17.19 6.50 2.49
CA ASP A 63 -17.58 5.77 1.27
C ASP A 63 -16.37 5.20 0.48
N LEU A 64 -15.30 4.83 1.19
CA LEU A 64 -14.11 4.24 0.61
C LEU A 64 -14.05 2.75 0.90
N GLY A 65 -14.08 1.92 -0.14
CA GLY A 65 -13.80 0.48 -0.03
C GLY A 65 -12.30 0.15 -0.10
N PRO A 66 -11.93 -1.14 -0.08
CA PRO A 66 -10.54 -1.58 0.00
C PRO A 66 -9.79 -1.28 -1.28
N ARG A 67 -8.49 -0.96 -1.16
CA ARG A 67 -7.59 -0.71 -2.28
C ARG A 67 -6.56 -1.82 -2.43
N TYR A 68 -6.33 -2.21 -3.68
CA TYR A 68 -5.35 -3.20 -4.09
C TYR A 68 -4.38 -2.61 -5.09
N ARG A 69 -3.12 -3.02 -5.04
CA ARG A 69 -2.09 -2.71 -6.03
C ARG A 69 -1.76 -3.96 -6.83
N LEU A 70 -1.81 -3.83 -8.14
CA LEU A 70 -1.52 -4.90 -9.09
C LEU A 70 -0.21 -4.57 -9.78
N TRP A 71 0.64 -5.58 -10.00
CA TRP A 71 1.85 -5.44 -10.81
C TRP A 71 1.69 -6.23 -12.10
N LEU A 72 2.02 -5.56 -13.19
CA LEU A 72 1.90 -6.09 -14.54
C LEU A 72 3.25 -6.02 -15.21
N ARG A 73 3.57 -7.00 -16.06
CA ARG A 73 4.77 -6.99 -16.89
C ARG A 73 4.41 -7.17 -18.35
N ASN A 74 4.96 -6.33 -19.20
CA ASN A 74 5.04 -6.64 -20.61
C ASN A 74 6.21 -7.62 -20.82
N ASN A 75 5.92 -8.88 -21.17
CA ASN A 75 6.95 -9.89 -21.41
C ASN A 75 7.62 -9.76 -22.78
N SER A 76 7.14 -8.82 -23.59
CA SER A 76 7.53 -8.70 -25.00
C SER A 76 8.72 -7.76 -25.17
N PRO A 77 9.54 -7.97 -26.22
CA PRO A 77 10.64 -7.07 -26.56
C PRO A 77 10.16 -5.77 -27.24
N GLU A 78 8.87 -5.67 -27.55
CA GLU A 78 8.22 -4.49 -28.12
C GLU A 78 7.21 -3.92 -27.12
N ALA A 79 6.97 -2.61 -27.20
CA ALA A 79 5.97 -1.94 -26.37
C ALA A 79 4.56 -2.40 -26.75
N ILE A 80 3.71 -2.62 -25.74
CA ILE A 80 2.27 -2.78 -25.94
C ILE A 80 1.70 -1.37 -26.01
N VAL A 81 1.31 -0.93 -27.21
CA VAL A 81 0.76 0.41 -27.45
C VAL A 81 -0.77 0.43 -27.61
N THR A 82 -1.39 -0.75 -27.58
CA THR A 82 -2.85 -0.89 -27.56
C THR A 82 -3.33 -0.64 -26.13
N PRO A 83 -4.21 0.35 -25.89
CA PRO A 83 -4.75 0.56 -24.56
C PRO A 83 -5.65 -0.61 -24.14
N PHE A 84 -5.57 -1.02 -22.87
CA PHE A 84 -6.31 -2.16 -22.34
C PHE A 84 -6.77 -1.92 -20.90
N ASP A 85 -7.79 -2.68 -20.46
CA ASP A 85 -8.37 -2.54 -19.12
C ASP A 85 -7.90 -3.62 -18.13
N VAL A 86 -7.56 -3.17 -16.94
CA VAL A 86 -7.29 -4.01 -15.76
C VAL A 86 -8.49 -3.94 -14.82
N LEU A 87 -8.96 -5.10 -14.39
CA LEU A 87 -10.17 -5.26 -13.56
C LEU A 87 -9.82 -5.95 -12.24
N ALA A 88 -10.42 -5.45 -11.16
CA ALA A 88 -10.55 -6.15 -9.89
C ALA A 88 -12.04 -6.30 -9.55
N LEU A 89 -12.44 -7.50 -9.13
CA LEU A 89 -13.82 -7.86 -8.83
C LEU A 89 -13.87 -8.62 -7.50
N ALA A 90 -14.76 -8.17 -6.61
CA ALA A 90 -15.04 -8.83 -5.34
C ALA A 90 -16.14 -9.88 -5.52
N SER A 91 -15.84 -11.13 -5.17
CA SER A 91 -16.82 -12.24 -5.20
C SER A 91 -16.75 -13.07 -3.91
N ASN A 92 -17.76 -13.91 -3.72
CA ASN A 92 -17.78 -14.95 -2.69
C ASN A 92 -17.52 -16.36 -3.25
N ASP A 93 -17.47 -16.50 -4.57
CA ASP A 93 -17.27 -17.76 -5.28
C ASP A 93 -16.31 -17.56 -6.48
N GLN A 94 -16.21 -18.58 -7.32
CA GLN A 94 -15.40 -18.55 -8.54
C GLN A 94 -16.18 -18.03 -9.75
N GLN A 95 -17.45 -17.66 -9.60
CA GLN A 95 -18.26 -17.18 -10.70
C GLN A 95 -18.02 -15.69 -10.92
N PHE A 96 -17.86 -15.35 -12.19
CA PHE A 96 -17.84 -13.97 -12.64
C PHE A 96 -19.29 -13.50 -12.85
N ALA A 97 -19.63 -12.33 -12.34
CA ALA A 97 -20.93 -11.71 -12.60
C ALA A 97 -20.81 -10.19 -12.62
N ALA A 98 -21.43 -9.54 -13.60
CA ALA A 98 -21.23 -8.11 -13.90
C ALA A 98 -21.78 -7.17 -12.81
N GLU A 99 -22.72 -7.65 -11.99
CA GLU A 99 -23.31 -6.93 -10.87
C GLU A 99 -22.45 -6.94 -9.61
N LEU A 100 -21.39 -7.75 -9.58
CA LEU A 100 -20.50 -7.82 -8.43
C LEU A 100 -19.69 -6.52 -8.26
N PRO A 101 -19.33 -6.14 -7.02
CA PRO A 101 -18.52 -4.96 -6.79
C PRO A 101 -17.19 -5.04 -7.53
N GLN A 102 -16.91 -4.06 -8.39
CA GLN A 102 -15.71 -4.06 -9.23
C GLN A 102 -15.08 -2.67 -9.36
N ALA A 103 -13.81 -2.65 -9.73
CA ALA A 103 -13.04 -1.48 -10.06
C ALA A 103 -12.15 -1.78 -11.26
N SER A 104 -11.97 -0.81 -12.15
CA SER A 104 -11.11 -0.96 -13.31
C SER A 104 -10.22 0.26 -13.52
N ALA A 105 -9.10 0.05 -14.19
CA ALA A 105 -8.24 1.11 -14.69
C ALA A 105 -7.83 0.79 -16.12
N ARG A 106 -7.78 1.83 -16.95
CA ARG A 106 -7.31 1.75 -18.32
C ARG A 106 -5.85 2.16 -18.40
N LEU A 107 -5.03 1.34 -19.04
CA LEU A 107 -3.63 1.64 -19.34
C LEU A 107 -3.54 1.99 -20.81
N ASP A 108 -2.82 3.06 -21.14
CA ASP A 108 -2.58 3.46 -22.52
C ASP A 108 -1.59 2.52 -23.23
N GLY A 109 -0.77 1.81 -22.45
CA GLY A 109 0.23 0.86 -22.92
C GLY A 109 1.23 0.50 -21.82
N ILE A 110 2.18 -0.36 -22.14
CA ILE A 110 3.33 -0.72 -21.29
C ILE A 110 4.57 -0.82 -22.19
N GLU A 111 5.68 -0.18 -21.81
CA GLU A 111 6.92 -0.22 -22.58
C GLU A 111 7.50 -1.64 -22.64
N ALA A 112 8.42 -1.87 -23.59
CA ALA A 112 9.06 -3.18 -23.76
C ALA A 112 9.74 -3.64 -22.46
N SER A 113 9.43 -4.88 -22.03
CA SER A 113 9.98 -5.47 -20.79
C SER A 113 9.67 -4.69 -19.49
N GLU A 114 8.80 -3.69 -19.54
CA GLU A 114 8.49 -2.86 -18.39
C GLU A 114 7.59 -3.57 -17.38
N ILE A 115 7.83 -3.29 -16.10
CA ILE A 115 6.93 -3.62 -15.01
C ILE A 115 6.26 -2.33 -14.54
N VAL A 116 4.92 -2.33 -14.55
CA VAL A 116 4.11 -1.22 -14.06
C VAL A 116 3.25 -1.67 -12.88
N SER A 117 2.74 -0.70 -12.13
CA SER A 117 1.79 -0.98 -11.04
C SER A 117 0.55 -0.11 -11.14
N VAL A 118 -0.59 -0.67 -10.75
CA VAL A 118 -1.92 -0.06 -10.88
C VAL A 118 -2.67 -0.23 -9.56
N ASP A 119 -3.18 0.88 -9.02
CA ASP A 119 -4.02 0.88 -7.83
C ASP A 119 -5.50 0.83 -8.23
N LEU A 120 -6.22 -0.18 -7.74
CA LEU A 120 -7.66 -0.33 -7.91
C LEU A 120 -8.36 -0.25 -6.55
N ARG A 121 -9.32 0.67 -6.40
CA ARG A 121 -10.16 0.79 -5.20
C ARG A 121 -11.54 0.23 -5.47
N LEU A 122 -11.86 -0.88 -4.83
CA LEU A 122 -13.19 -1.45 -4.86
C LEU A 122 -14.19 -0.53 -4.14
N PRO A 123 -15.46 -0.51 -4.55
CA PRO A 123 -16.48 0.27 -3.86
C PRO A 123 -16.72 -0.29 -2.43
N VAL A 124 -17.21 0.55 -1.53
CA VAL A 124 -17.43 0.18 -0.11
C VAL A 124 -18.34 -1.05 0.04
N GLY A 125 -19.25 -1.28 -0.92
CA GLY A 125 -20.14 -2.45 -0.96
C GLY A 125 -19.40 -3.79 -0.87
N ALA A 126 -18.16 -3.87 -1.36
CA ALA A 126 -17.32 -5.06 -1.25
C ALA A 126 -17.10 -5.51 0.21
N LEU A 127 -17.09 -4.58 1.18
CA LEU A 127 -16.93 -4.87 2.61
C LEU A 127 -18.17 -5.48 3.26
N SER A 128 -19.28 -5.58 2.52
CA SER A 128 -20.57 -6.09 3.00
C SER A 128 -21.20 -7.13 2.07
N LEU A 129 -20.41 -7.64 1.12
CA LEU A 129 -20.88 -8.57 0.08
C LEU A 129 -21.27 -9.95 0.64
N ALA A 130 -20.62 -10.40 1.70
CA ALA A 130 -20.88 -11.69 2.34
C ALA A 130 -21.73 -11.57 3.61
N ARG A 131 -22.04 -12.72 4.20
CA ARG A 131 -22.62 -12.85 5.54
C ARG A 131 -21.78 -13.80 6.36
N ASP A 132 -21.52 -13.43 7.62
CA ASP A 132 -20.85 -14.32 8.56
C ASP A 132 -21.82 -15.39 9.13
N GLU A 133 -21.31 -16.29 9.97
CA GLU A 133 -22.10 -17.35 10.61
C GLU A 133 -23.29 -16.86 11.44
N ARG A 134 -23.29 -15.57 11.82
CA ARG A 134 -24.36 -14.91 12.59
C ARG A 134 -25.27 -14.06 11.71
N GLY A 135 -25.13 -14.15 10.38
CA GLY A 135 -25.89 -13.37 9.41
C GLY A 135 -25.52 -11.90 9.34
N ARG A 136 -24.39 -11.49 9.93
CA ARG A 136 -23.92 -10.10 9.89
C ARG A 136 -23.18 -9.83 8.57
N PRO A 137 -23.23 -8.59 8.04
CA PRO A 137 -22.44 -8.22 6.86
C PRO A 137 -20.96 -8.53 7.07
N ALA A 138 -20.35 -9.14 6.06
CA ALA A 138 -18.93 -9.45 6.04
C ALA A 138 -18.32 -9.08 4.68
N PRO A 139 -17.00 -8.80 4.63
CA PRO A 139 -16.33 -8.56 3.36
C PRO A 139 -16.38 -9.78 2.45
N PHE A 140 -16.22 -9.53 1.16
CA PHE A 140 -16.05 -10.57 0.15
C PHE A 140 -14.93 -11.57 0.51
N SER A 141 -15.01 -12.79 -0.03
CA SER A 141 -14.04 -13.86 0.26
C SER A 141 -12.98 -14.05 -0.82
N ARG A 142 -13.25 -13.66 -2.07
CA ARG A 142 -12.37 -13.85 -3.22
C ARG A 142 -12.19 -12.58 -4.04
N LEU A 143 -10.95 -12.26 -4.35
CA LEU A 143 -10.59 -11.21 -5.31
C LEU A 143 -10.29 -11.86 -6.65
N HIS A 144 -11.04 -11.47 -7.67
CA HIS A 144 -10.74 -11.79 -9.06
C HIS A 144 -9.98 -10.61 -9.64
N VAL A 145 -8.87 -10.88 -10.31
CA VAL A 145 -8.08 -9.88 -11.02
C VAL A 145 -7.87 -10.34 -12.45
N VAL A 146 -8.08 -9.44 -13.40
CA VAL A 146 -7.91 -9.70 -14.83
C VAL A 146 -7.24 -8.52 -15.48
N VAL A 147 -6.14 -8.80 -16.17
CA VAL A 147 -5.44 -7.89 -17.07
C VAL A 147 -5.95 -8.12 -18.48
N ASP A 148 -6.04 -7.05 -19.28
CA ASP A 148 -6.68 -7.10 -20.59
C ASP A 148 -8.08 -7.72 -20.53
N SER A 149 -8.86 -7.26 -19.55
CA SER A 149 -10.19 -7.80 -19.21
C SER A 149 -11.23 -7.72 -20.35
N ARG A 150 -10.90 -7.03 -21.45
CA ARG A 150 -11.71 -6.91 -22.65
C ARG A 150 -11.10 -7.59 -23.88
N GLY A 151 -9.94 -8.24 -23.75
CA GLY A 151 -9.26 -8.94 -24.85
C GLY A 151 -8.84 -8.00 -25.99
N GLU A 152 -8.40 -6.79 -25.65
CA GLU A 152 -8.03 -5.74 -26.60
C GLU A 152 -6.65 -5.99 -27.21
N ILE A 153 -5.76 -6.70 -26.50
CA ILE A 153 -4.45 -7.09 -27.00
C ILE A 153 -4.60 -8.37 -27.83
N SER A 154 -5.00 -8.22 -29.09
CA SER A 154 -5.22 -9.36 -29.99
C SER A 154 -3.97 -10.20 -30.28
N THR A 155 -2.77 -9.67 -29.98
CA THR A 155 -1.48 -10.35 -30.15
C THR A 155 -0.98 -11.01 -28.88
N ASP A 156 -1.77 -11.03 -27.81
CA ASP A 156 -1.42 -11.70 -26.57
C ASP A 156 -1.31 -13.22 -26.77
N ALA A 157 -0.10 -13.74 -26.63
CA ALA A 157 0.19 -15.14 -26.85
C ALA A 157 -0.08 -16.02 -25.62
N ILE A 158 -0.21 -15.46 -24.42
CA ILE A 158 -0.34 -16.22 -23.17
C ILE A 158 -1.40 -15.61 -22.25
N PRO A 159 -2.67 -15.50 -22.71
CA PRO A 159 -3.74 -14.87 -21.93
C PRO A 159 -4.03 -15.58 -20.59
N THR A 160 -3.58 -16.82 -20.42
CA THR A 160 -3.71 -17.57 -19.17
C THR A 160 -2.90 -16.98 -18.01
N ASN A 161 -1.93 -16.09 -18.27
CA ASN A 161 -1.13 -15.44 -17.24
C ASN A 161 -1.66 -14.03 -16.85
N ASN A 162 -2.79 -13.62 -17.46
CA ASN A 162 -3.35 -12.27 -17.31
C ASN A 162 -4.21 -12.14 -16.04
N GLY A 163 -4.59 -13.23 -15.39
CA GLY A 163 -5.57 -13.19 -14.32
C GLY A 163 -5.33 -14.17 -13.19
N ALA A 164 -5.99 -13.89 -12.05
CA ALA A 164 -5.96 -14.74 -10.87
C ALA A 164 -7.26 -14.61 -10.07
N ILE A 165 -7.64 -15.70 -9.40
CA ILE A 165 -8.67 -15.70 -8.35
C ILE A 165 -7.98 -16.05 -7.04
N VAL A 166 -7.90 -15.09 -6.13
CA VAL A 166 -7.21 -15.26 -4.85
C VAL A 166 -8.19 -15.13 -3.69
N SER A 167 -7.98 -15.91 -2.63
CA SER A 167 -8.65 -15.67 -1.36
C SER A 167 -8.26 -14.28 -0.87
N ARG A 168 -9.24 -13.49 -0.41
CA ARG A 168 -8.97 -12.15 0.14
C ARG A 168 -7.97 -12.20 1.30
N LEU A 169 -8.00 -13.27 2.08
CA LEU A 169 -7.11 -13.45 3.24
C LEU A 169 -5.69 -13.83 2.85
N ASP A 170 -5.48 -14.34 1.63
CA ASP A 170 -4.16 -14.73 1.13
C ASP A 170 -3.47 -13.57 0.38
N VAL A 171 -4.17 -12.45 0.18
CA VAL A 171 -3.58 -11.25 -0.42
C VAL A 171 -2.70 -10.55 0.60
N LEU A 172 -1.38 -10.70 0.41
CA LEU A 172 -0.40 -10.03 1.24
C LEU A 172 -0.52 -8.50 1.14
N PRO A 173 -0.26 -7.76 2.22
CA PRO A 173 -0.19 -6.31 2.16
C PRO A 173 1.04 -5.84 1.36
N VAL A 174 0.99 -4.60 0.86
CA VAL A 174 2.19 -3.94 0.35
C VAL A 174 3.23 -3.78 1.46
N ASP A 175 4.50 -3.65 1.08
CA ASP A 175 5.55 -3.30 2.03
C ASP A 175 5.23 -1.92 2.64
N PRO A 176 5.45 -1.74 3.95
CA PRO A 176 5.16 -0.47 4.59
C PRO A 176 6.02 0.63 3.97
N ALA A 177 5.45 1.82 3.79
CA ALA A 177 6.19 2.98 3.32
C ALA A 177 5.76 4.22 4.11
N LEU A 178 6.74 4.97 4.61
CA LEU A 178 6.53 6.26 5.26
C LEU A 178 6.66 7.39 4.24
N PHE A 179 5.68 8.27 4.21
CA PHE A 179 5.66 9.43 3.31
C PHE A 179 6.06 10.72 4.00
N SER A 180 5.57 10.91 5.24
CA SER A 180 5.76 12.15 5.98
C SER A 180 5.50 11.96 7.46
N ALA A 181 5.97 12.92 8.23
CA ALA A 181 5.50 13.17 9.57
C ALA A 181 4.79 14.53 9.58
N ASP A 182 3.89 14.75 10.54
CA ASP A 182 3.19 16.04 10.74
C ASP A 182 4.16 17.20 11.03
N GLN A 183 5.37 16.88 11.49
CA GLN A 183 6.48 17.80 11.70
C GLN A 183 7.76 17.21 11.10
N SER A 184 8.71 18.05 10.67
CA SER A 184 10.05 17.59 10.22
C SER A 184 11.12 17.65 11.31
N SER A 185 10.77 18.22 12.47
CA SER A 185 11.62 18.28 13.66
C SER A 185 10.79 18.27 14.94
N GLY A 186 11.35 17.78 16.04
CA GLY A 186 10.68 17.76 17.34
C GLY A 186 11.63 17.42 18.48
N SER A 187 11.30 17.85 19.71
CA SER A 187 12.10 17.55 20.90
C SER A 187 11.96 16.09 21.34
N VAL A 188 12.98 15.57 22.03
CA VAL A 188 12.88 14.27 22.74
C VAL A 188 11.61 14.23 23.60
N GLY A 189 10.92 13.09 23.62
CA GLY A 189 9.66 12.93 24.34
C GLY A 189 8.43 13.62 23.72
N SER A 190 8.56 14.37 22.62
CA SER A 190 7.41 14.98 21.95
C SER A 190 6.57 13.97 21.18
N LEU A 191 5.30 14.29 20.95
CA LEU A 191 4.39 13.50 20.14
C LEU A 191 4.54 13.83 18.66
N LEU A 192 4.52 12.79 17.83
CA LEU A 192 4.66 12.87 16.38
C LEU A 192 3.61 11.98 15.70
N THR A 193 3.07 12.45 14.58
CA THR A 193 2.17 11.65 13.73
C THR A 193 2.88 11.31 12.43
N LEU A 194 3.04 10.01 12.16
CA LEU A 194 3.61 9.46 10.94
C LEU A 194 2.48 9.10 9.97
N SER A 195 2.66 9.40 8.69
CA SER A 195 1.74 9.02 7.61
C SER A 195 2.44 8.09 6.62
N GLY A 196 1.74 7.04 6.20
CA GLY A 196 2.29 6.02 5.31
C GLY A 196 1.23 5.16 4.63
N GLU A 197 1.70 4.11 3.94
CA GLU A 197 0.88 3.02 3.43
C GLU A 197 1.46 1.66 3.85
N GLY A 198 0.67 0.59 3.77
CA GLY A 198 1.13 -0.76 4.09
C GLY A 198 1.48 -0.99 5.57
N LEU A 199 1.11 -0.08 6.47
CA LEU A 199 1.41 -0.20 7.91
C LEU A 199 0.65 -1.37 8.54
N GLY A 200 -0.53 -1.69 8.00
CA GLY A 200 -1.33 -2.83 8.39
C GLY A 200 -2.01 -2.67 9.77
N PRO A 201 -2.89 -3.61 10.14
CA PRO A 201 -3.69 -3.48 11.35
C PRO A 201 -2.96 -3.95 12.61
N GLU A 202 -1.86 -4.70 12.45
CA GLU A 202 -1.07 -5.25 13.56
C GLU A 202 0.09 -4.31 13.91
N PRO A 203 0.09 -3.70 15.10
CA PRO A 203 1.17 -2.84 15.53
C PRO A 203 2.50 -3.58 15.59
N GLY A 204 3.54 -2.95 15.06
CA GLY A 204 4.92 -3.39 15.24
C GLY A 204 5.70 -2.43 16.13
N GLN A 205 6.79 -1.87 15.62
CA GLN A 205 7.62 -0.90 16.33
C GLN A 205 7.99 0.28 15.43
N VAL A 206 8.26 1.41 16.06
CA VAL A 206 8.84 2.59 15.41
C VAL A 206 10.22 2.83 15.99
N VAL A 207 11.24 2.78 15.14
CA VAL A 207 12.64 2.91 15.50
C VAL A 207 13.13 4.31 15.09
N VAL A 208 13.79 4.99 16.02
CA VAL A 208 14.55 6.21 15.80
C VAL A 208 16.02 5.83 15.75
N SER A 209 16.64 5.99 14.59
CA SER A 209 18.05 5.69 14.37
C SER A 209 18.88 6.96 14.41
N VAL A 210 19.89 7.00 15.30
CA VAL A 210 20.83 8.11 15.49
C VAL A 210 22.25 7.55 15.41
N GLY A 211 22.91 7.69 14.25
CA GLY A 211 24.13 6.94 13.98
C GLY A 211 23.90 5.42 14.10
N ASP A 212 24.73 4.73 14.89
CA ASP A 212 24.60 3.29 15.17
C ASP A 212 23.60 2.97 16.30
N LEU A 213 23.04 3.98 16.97
CA LEU A 213 22.08 3.79 18.05
C LEU A 213 20.66 3.68 17.49
N GLN A 214 19.95 2.63 17.88
CA GLN A 214 18.53 2.43 17.57
C GLN A 214 17.71 2.51 18.87
N LEU A 215 16.71 3.38 18.87
CA LEU A 215 15.82 3.61 20.01
C LEU A 215 14.37 3.40 19.59
N ASN A 216 13.58 2.75 20.44
CA ASN A 216 12.16 2.58 20.16
C ASN A 216 11.37 3.81 20.62
N ALA A 217 10.58 4.37 19.71
CA ALA A 217 9.53 5.32 20.06
C ALA A 217 8.34 4.58 20.69
N GLN A 218 7.65 5.22 21.63
CA GLN A 218 6.45 4.66 22.24
C GLN A 218 5.27 4.87 21.29
N ILE A 219 4.53 3.80 20.99
CA ILE A 219 3.35 3.87 20.12
C ILE A 219 2.13 4.27 20.94
N GLU A 220 1.52 5.40 20.57
CA GLU A 220 0.29 5.93 21.19
C GLU A 220 -0.96 5.62 20.35
N GLY A 221 -0.80 5.35 19.06
CA GLY A 221 -1.89 4.94 18.17
C GLY A 221 -1.36 4.35 16.88
N TRP A 222 -2.04 3.34 16.36
CA TRP A 222 -1.65 2.63 15.14
C TRP A 222 -2.86 2.45 14.24
N TYR A 223 -2.73 2.89 13.00
CA TYR A 223 -3.75 2.82 11.95
C TYR A 223 -3.07 2.43 10.64
N ASP A 224 -3.83 1.88 9.69
CA ASP A 224 -3.28 1.38 8.42
C ASP A 224 -2.53 2.45 7.59
N LEU A 225 -2.91 3.72 7.78
CA LEU A 225 -2.35 4.87 7.05
C LEU A 225 -1.58 5.86 7.93
N GLY A 226 -1.49 5.61 9.24
CA GLY A 226 -0.74 6.49 10.12
C GLY A 226 -0.51 5.95 11.53
N ILE A 227 0.57 6.41 12.15
CA ILE A 227 0.99 5.98 13.48
C ILE A 227 1.27 7.22 14.31
N ARG A 228 0.71 7.27 15.51
CA ARG A 228 1.04 8.30 16.51
C ARG A 228 2.06 7.73 17.48
N VAL A 229 3.18 8.41 17.64
CA VAL A 229 4.26 7.98 18.52
C VAL A 229 4.73 9.10 19.44
N GLN A 230 5.29 8.73 20.58
CA GLN A 230 6.11 9.60 21.40
C GLN A 230 7.58 9.29 21.15
N LEU A 231 8.36 10.32 20.79
CA LEU A 231 9.79 10.19 20.54
C LEU A 231 10.52 9.74 21.82
N PRO A 232 11.62 8.97 21.70
CA PRO A 232 12.38 8.52 22.86
C PRO A 232 12.85 9.70 23.72
N VAL A 233 12.91 9.49 25.04
CA VAL A 233 13.48 10.45 25.98
C VAL A 233 14.96 10.11 26.16
N LEU A 234 15.84 11.01 25.75
CA LEU A 234 17.29 10.90 25.91
C LEU A 234 17.93 12.28 26.08
N GLN A 235 19.12 12.32 26.64
CA GLN A 235 19.90 13.55 26.73
C GLN A 235 20.61 13.80 25.41
N LEU A 236 20.31 14.93 24.78
CA LEU A 236 20.99 15.42 23.58
C LEU A 236 21.66 16.75 23.92
N ALA A 237 22.95 16.87 23.60
CA ALA A 237 23.67 18.14 23.74
C ALA A 237 23.26 19.15 22.67
N GLU A 238 22.95 18.67 21.46
CA GLU A 238 22.56 19.47 20.31
C GLU A 238 21.55 18.70 19.43
N ALA A 239 20.95 19.41 18.48
CA ALA A 239 20.03 18.79 17.52
C ALA A 239 20.75 17.77 16.63
N GLN A 240 20.09 16.65 16.35
CA GLN A 240 20.65 15.58 15.53
C GLN A 240 19.72 15.21 14.37
N ASP A 241 20.32 14.90 13.24
CA ASP A 241 19.61 14.28 12.12
C ASP A 241 19.42 12.80 12.40
N VAL A 242 18.18 12.34 12.32
CA VAL A 242 17.77 10.96 12.65
C VAL A 242 16.95 10.37 11.51
N GLN A 243 16.82 9.06 11.51
CA GLN A 243 15.89 8.35 10.62
C GLN A 243 14.79 7.68 11.44
N LEU A 244 13.55 7.86 11.01
CA LEU A 244 12.41 7.15 11.54
C LEU A 244 12.11 5.94 10.64
N LEU A 245 11.96 4.77 11.25
CA LEU A 245 11.68 3.53 10.55
C LEU A 245 10.48 2.86 11.22
N VAL A 246 9.50 2.42 10.44
CA VAL A 246 8.45 1.54 10.95
C VAL A 246 8.80 0.12 10.59
N ILE A 247 8.74 -0.78 11.57
CA ILE A 247 8.81 -2.22 11.36
C ILE A 247 7.44 -2.75 11.75
N ARG A 248 6.70 -3.29 10.77
CA ARG A 248 5.36 -3.85 10.97
C ARG A 248 5.42 -5.14 11.80
N GLY A 249 4.30 -5.59 12.36
CA GLY A 249 4.22 -6.80 13.20
C GLY A 249 4.76 -8.10 12.55
N ASP A 250 4.80 -8.17 11.23
CA ASP A 250 5.39 -9.27 10.45
C ASP A 250 6.90 -9.11 10.16
N GLY A 251 7.52 -8.05 10.69
CA GLY A 251 8.95 -7.78 10.57
C GLY A 251 9.38 -7.03 9.32
N VAL A 252 8.45 -6.68 8.41
CA VAL A 252 8.79 -5.88 7.21
C VAL A 252 9.02 -4.42 7.61
N ALA A 253 10.14 -3.86 7.16
CA ALA A 253 10.56 -2.49 7.47
C ALA A 253 10.17 -1.51 6.37
N SER A 254 9.86 -0.27 6.75
CA SER A 254 9.58 0.81 5.81
C SER A 254 10.83 1.37 5.15
N ASN A 255 10.66 2.30 4.22
CA ASN A 255 11.74 3.24 3.91
C ASN A 255 12.07 4.10 5.16
N PRO A 256 13.32 4.56 5.32
CA PRO A 256 13.66 5.53 6.36
C PRO A 256 13.05 6.89 6.02
N LEU A 257 12.49 7.55 7.03
CA LEU A 257 12.00 8.92 6.96
C LEU A 257 12.96 9.86 7.69
N PRO A 258 13.64 10.80 7.01
CA PRO A 258 14.51 11.78 7.65
C PRO A 258 13.73 12.67 8.62
N PHE A 259 14.32 12.94 9.79
CA PHE A 259 13.74 13.81 10.81
C PHE A 259 14.83 14.48 11.62
N LYS A 260 14.55 15.65 12.21
CA LYS A 260 15.49 16.36 13.08
C LYS A 260 15.08 16.29 14.55
N LEU A 261 15.83 15.56 15.36
CA LEU A 261 15.58 15.41 16.78
C LEU A 261 16.25 16.54 17.57
N LEU A 262 15.46 17.29 18.33
CA LEU A 262 15.92 18.40 19.15
C LEU A 262 16.10 17.95 20.61
N PRO A 263 17.02 18.56 21.37
CA PRO A 263 17.03 18.41 22.82
C PRO A 263 15.67 18.73 23.46
N ALA A 264 15.46 18.27 24.69
CA ALA A 264 14.31 18.72 25.46
C ALA A 264 14.36 20.25 25.55
N GLU A 265 13.24 20.93 25.33
CA GLU A 265 13.16 22.33 25.71
C GLU A 265 13.51 22.40 27.20
N ALA A 266 14.54 23.17 27.54
CA ALA A 266 14.82 23.46 28.94
C ALA A 266 13.53 24.09 29.48
N ASP A 267 12.88 23.42 30.44
CA ASP A 267 11.72 23.97 31.15
C ASP A 267 11.99 25.44 31.41
N GLY A 268 11.18 26.30 30.81
CA GLY A 268 11.41 27.74 30.78
C GLY A 268 11.61 28.26 32.20
N LEU A 269 12.86 28.44 32.60
CA LEU A 269 13.17 29.19 33.81
C LEU A 269 12.61 30.60 33.54
N PRO A 270 11.67 31.10 34.35
CA PRO A 270 11.32 32.51 34.26
C PRO A 270 12.63 33.31 34.39
N PRO A 271 12.80 34.40 33.62
CA PRO A 271 14.00 35.21 33.72
C PRO A 271 14.20 35.57 35.19
N ALA A 272 15.41 35.30 35.70
CA ALA A 272 15.79 35.69 37.05
C ALA A 272 15.43 37.16 37.21
N LEU A 273 14.59 37.47 38.20
CA LEU A 273 14.29 38.85 38.58
C LEU A 273 15.63 39.51 38.89
N ASP A 274 16.00 40.49 38.06
CA ASP A 274 17.23 41.24 38.18
C ASP A 274 17.22 41.95 39.55
N ASP A 275 18.17 41.57 40.40
CA ASP A 275 18.32 42.04 41.79
C ASP A 275 18.96 43.45 41.82
N GLN A 276 18.32 44.39 41.11
CA GLN A 276 18.73 45.79 41.05
C GLN A 276 17.61 46.71 41.55
N ALA A 277 17.30 46.56 42.84
CA ALA A 277 16.71 47.64 43.63
C ALA A 277 17.47 47.80 44.95
N ARG A 278 18.78 48.04 44.85
CA ARG A 278 19.49 48.84 45.87
C ARG A 278 19.39 50.31 45.47
N VAL A 279 18.44 51.01 46.07
CA VAL A 279 18.58 52.46 46.29
C VAL A 279 18.45 52.68 47.79
N GLU A 280 19.57 53.05 48.38
CA GLU A 280 19.65 53.58 49.75
C GLU A 280 19.11 55.02 49.79
N PHE A 281 18.54 55.34 50.96
CA PHE A 281 18.08 56.64 51.51
C PHE A 281 16.73 57.18 51.03
#